data_AF-A0A1D8GPG2-F1
#
_entry.id   AF-A0A1D8GPG2-F1
#
_cell.length_a   1.000
_cell.length_b   1.000
_cell.length_c   1.000
_cell.angle_alpha   90.00
_cell.angle_beta   90.00
_cell.angle_gamma   90.00
#
_symmetry.space_group_name_H-M   'P 1'
#
loop_
_entity.id
_entity.type
_entity.pdbx_description
1 polymer ?
#
loop_
_entity_poly.entity_id
_entity_poly.type
_entity_poly.pdbx_seq_one_letter_code
_entity_poly.pdbx_strand_id
1 'polypeptide(L)'
;MNVKNEKKIHLNRLYKVLNIKERSDLRNVAKKLKLKVDQLEYYNDNMIFPDGHVLDRILEVTGYTELELKIRLGMLDNEIIRWIADNPEIILNKYTLPINTLGELPIPNFTTQYGELYQADSIELMKAMQENSIDMIFADPPFNLSKTYGSGIDDNLSEEEYLAWTEKWISECVRILKPGGALFVYNIPKWLTYTSNILNKYLLFRHWISINFRAVTPPIANKLNVNHYGVLYYIKGEKPNVFNTQRIPMKTCRHCGGEIHDYGGKKRDVNVNGQTISDIWEDIHPVRHKGHKNREENELPIKLLFRIVSLATNEGDIVFDPFGGSGTTYIAAELLNRRWIGSEIGSPDPIVTRFNNMTRDREKLQVFLDESDKIFTDEQRDLRVTNGFWLPEDFEQN
;
A
#
# COMPACT_ATOMS: atom_id res chain seq x y z
N MET A 1 -12.86 -11.27 -37.49
CA MET A 1 -12.28 -12.52 -36.96
C MET A 1 -11.92 -12.28 -35.50
N ASN A 2 -12.69 -12.83 -34.56
CA ASN A 2 -12.37 -12.77 -33.14
C ASN A 2 -11.14 -13.65 -32.90
N VAL A 3 -9.96 -13.03 -32.79
CA VAL A 3 -8.83 -13.65 -32.10
C VAL A 3 -9.34 -13.88 -30.68
N LYS A 4 -9.65 -15.13 -30.34
CA LYS A 4 -9.85 -15.51 -28.94
C LYS A 4 -8.58 -15.06 -28.23
N ASN A 5 -8.66 -14.02 -27.39
CA ASN A 5 -7.57 -13.64 -26.51
C ASN A 5 -7.19 -14.91 -25.74
N GLU A 6 -6.08 -15.55 -26.13
CA GLU A 6 -5.55 -16.66 -25.37
C GLU A 6 -5.17 -16.11 -24.00
N LYS A 7 -5.81 -16.64 -22.96
CA LYS A 7 -5.52 -16.27 -21.57
C LYS A 7 -4.01 -16.46 -21.35
N LYS A 8 -3.29 -15.37 -21.04
CA LYS A 8 -1.86 -15.39 -20.69
C LYS A 8 -1.66 -16.47 -19.63
N ILE A 9 -0.76 -17.42 -19.89
CA ILE A 9 -0.38 -18.44 -18.92
C ILE A 9 0.67 -17.82 -17.99
N HIS A 10 0.38 -17.76 -16.69
CA HIS A 10 1.36 -17.32 -15.70
C HIS A 10 2.26 -18.51 -15.34
N LEU A 11 3.55 -18.40 -15.63
CA LEU A 11 4.53 -19.45 -15.38
C LEU A 11 5.07 -19.34 -13.94
N ASN A 12 4.23 -19.62 -12.95
CA ASN A 12 4.66 -19.73 -11.55
C ASN A 12 5.48 -21.02 -11.33
N ARG A 13 6.03 -21.17 -10.13
CA ARG A 13 6.93 -22.28 -9.75
C ARG A 13 6.39 -23.66 -10.09
N LEU A 14 5.11 -23.95 -9.86
CA LEU A 14 4.57 -25.29 -10.14
C LEU A 14 4.71 -25.65 -11.62
N TYR A 15 4.37 -24.74 -12.53
CA TYR A 15 4.56 -24.97 -13.96
C TYR A 15 6.03 -25.10 -14.34
N LYS A 16 6.91 -24.28 -13.76
CA LYS A 16 8.36 -24.42 -13.95
C LYS A 16 8.87 -25.80 -13.51
N VAL A 17 8.43 -26.29 -12.35
CA VAL A 17 8.80 -27.61 -11.79
C VAL A 17 8.28 -28.76 -12.63
N LEU A 18 7.07 -28.64 -13.17
CA LEU A 18 6.46 -29.63 -14.06
C LEU A 18 6.88 -29.45 -15.54
N ASN A 19 7.78 -28.51 -15.83
CA ASN A 19 8.26 -28.17 -17.17
C ASN A 19 7.12 -27.83 -18.16
N ILE A 20 6.09 -27.13 -17.67
CA ILE A 20 4.99 -26.58 -18.47
C ILE A 20 5.41 -25.17 -18.94
N LYS A 21 5.46 -24.95 -20.25
CA LYS A 21 5.85 -23.66 -20.86
C LYS A 21 4.69 -23.02 -21.62
N GLU A 22 3.82 -23.86 -22.19
CA GLU A 22 2.66 -23.42 -22.93
C GLU A 22 1.42 -24.27 -22.60
N ARG A 23 0.27 -23.87 -23.15
CA ARG A 23 -1.01 -24.51 -22.85
C ARG A 23 -1.11 -25.94 -23.39
N SER A 24 -0.32 -26.29 -24.40
CA SER A 24 -0.22 -27.66 -24.92
C SER A 24 0.43 -28.58 -23.88
N ASP A 25 1.54 -28.12 -23.25
CA ASP A 25 2.23 -28.82 -22.17
C ASP A 25 1.31 -29.07 -20.98
N LEU A 26 0.55 -28.05 -20.58
CA LEU A 26 -0.40 -28.14 -19.47
C LEU A 26 -1.40 -29.28 -19.67
N ARG A 27 -1.95 -29.42 -20.88
CA ARG A 27 -2.87 -30.52 -21.21
C ARG A 27 -2.18 -31.88 -21.18
N ASN A 28 -0.95 -31.95 -21.69
CA ASN A 28 -0.16 -33.18 -21.70
C ASN A 28 0.20 -33.64 -20.28
N VAL A 29 0.65 -32.71 -19.44
CA VAL A 29 0.99 -32.97 -18.04
C VAL A 29 -0.25 -33.34 -17.23
N ALA A 30 -1.37 -32.63 -17.39
CA ALA A 30 -2.64 -32.98 -16.75
C ALA A 30 -3.07 -34.41 -17.10
N LYS A 31 -2.98 -34.80 -18.38
CA LYS A 31 -3.27 -36.17 -18.84
C LYS A 31 -2.33 -37.19 -18.21
N LYS A 32 -1.03 -36.90 -18.13
CA LYS A 32 -0.02 -37.79 -17.51
C LYS A 32 -0.31 -38.01 -16.02
N LEU A 33 -0.66 -36.93 -15.31
CA LEU A 33 -1.01 -36.95 -13.89
C LEU A 33 -2.41 -37.51 -13.61
N LYS A 34 -3.23 -37.71 -14.66
CA LYS A 34 -4.66 -38.06 -14.55
C LYS A 34 -5.45 -37.05 -13.72
N LEU A 35 -5.12 -35.78 -13.89
CA LEU A 35 -5.77 -34.64 -13.23
C LEU A 35 -6.50 -33.77 -14.24
N LYS A 36 -7.44 -32.97 -13.76
CA LYS A 36 -8.03 -31.92 -14.58
C LYS A 36 -7.08 -30.72 -14.69
N VAL A 37 -7.20 -29.98 -15.79
CA VAL A 37 -6.39 -28.79 -16.05
C VAL A 37 -6.64 -27.70 -15.00
N ASP A 38 -7.90 -27.49 -14.61
CA ASP A 38 -8.30 -26.48 -13.61
C ASP A 38 -7.69 -26.74 -12.23
N GLN A 39 -7.46 -28.01 -11.85
CA GLN A 39 -6.75 -28.36 -10.63
C GLN A 39 -5.30 -27.86 -10.65
N LEU A 40 -4.59 -28.05 -11.76
CA LEU A 40 -3.21 -27.58 -11.90
C LEU A 40 -3.14 -26.06 -11.99
N GLU A 41 -4.08 -25.43 -12.70
CA GLU A 41 -4.21 -23.96 -12.75
C GLU A 41 -4.45 -23.40 -11.34
N TYR A 42 -5.30 -24.03 -10.52
CA TYR A 42 -5.55 -23.60 -9.15
C TYR A 42 -4.27 -23.53 -8.31
N TYR A 43 -3.48 -24.61 -8.24
CA TYR A 43 -2.25 -24.63 -7.44
C TYR A 43 -1.17 -23.70 -7.99
N ASN A 44 -1.03 -23.62 -9.31
CA ASN A 44 -0.05 -22.76 -9.95
C ASN A 44 -0.39 -21.28 -9.76
N ASP A 45 -1.62 -20.87 -10.10
CA ASP A 45 -2.01 -19.46 -10.14
C ASP A 45 -2.14 -18.86 -8.75
N ASN A 46 -2.49 -19.67 -7.74
CA ASN A 46 -2.60 -19.21 -6.34
C ASN A 46 -1.33 -19.50 -5.52
N MET A 47 -0.30 -20.11 -6.11
CA MET A 47 0.93 -20.51 -5.42
C MET A 47 0.67 -21.32 -4.13
N ILE A 48 -0.24 -22.29 -4.21
CA ILE A 48 -0.60 -23.17 -3.10
C ILE A 48 0.12 -24.51 -3.25
N PHE A 49 0.59 -25.07 -2.14
CA PHE A 49 1.19 -26.41 -2.15
C PHE A 49 0.12 -27.44 -2.53
N PRO A 50 0.37 -28.32 -3.52
CA PRO A 50 -0.56 -29.40 -3.85
C PRO A 50 -0.86 -30.28 -2.63
N ASP A 51 -2.12 -30.70 -2.45
CA ASP A 51 -2.53 -31.59 -1.37
C ASP A 51 -3.27 -32.84 -1.88
N GLY A 52 -3.47 -33.80 -0.97
CA GLY A 52 -4.22 -35.04 -1.18
C GLY A 52 -3.83 -35.79 -2.46
N HIS A 53 -4.84 -36.25 -3.20
CA HIS A 53 -4.63 -37.03 -4.43
C HIS A 53 -3.84 -36.27 -5.51
N VAL A 54 -3.85 -34.93 -5.51
CA VAL A 54 -3.09 -34.14 -6.49
C VAL A 54 -1.61 -34.21 -6.18
N LEU A 55 -1.25 -34.04 -4.90
CA LEU A 55 0.12 -34.23 -4.41
C LEU A 55 0.60 -35.64 -4.73
N ASP A 56 -0.17 -36.67 -4.37
CA ASP A 56 0.20 -38.07 -4.58
C ASP A 56 0.56 -38.36 -6.05
N ARG A 57 -0.25 -37.85 -6.99
CA ARG A 57 -0.01 -38.01 -8.43
C ARG A 57 1.23 -37.28 -8.91
N ILE A 58 1.46 -36.07 -8.41
CA ILE A 58 2.67 -35.30 -8.73
C ILE A 58 3.90 -36.06 -8.26
N LEU A 59 3.93 -36.53 -7.00
CA LEU A 59 5.04 -37.29 -6.44
C LEU A 59 5.27 -38.60 -7.21
N GLU A 60 4.20 -39.37 -7.49
CA GLU A 60 4.27 -40.63 -8.25
C GLU A 60 4.89 -40.44 -9.64
N VAL A 61 4.49 -39.40 -10.37
CA VAL A 61 4.90 -39.19 -11.76
C VAL A 61 6.26 -38.50 -11.88
N THR A 62 6.61 -37.64 -10.92
CA THR A 62 7.89 -36.92 -10.92
C THR A 62 9.01 -37.71 -10.23
N GLY A 63 8.67 -38.60 -9.31
CA GLY A 63 9.62 -39.31 -8.45
C GLY A 63 10.19 -38.45 -7.33
N TYR A 64 9.70 -37.21 -7.15
CA TYR A 64 10.15 -36.34 -6.07
C TYR A 64 9.61 -36.83 -4.72
N THR A 65 10.39 -36.57 -3.67
CA THR A 65 9.84 -36.58 -2.30
C THR A 65 9.03 -35.31 -2.04
N GLU A 66 8.16 -35.32 -1.02
CA GLU A 66 7.42 -34.13 -0.65
C GLU A 66 8.35 -32.96 -0.28
N LEU A 67 9.43 -33.23 0.46
CA LEU A 67 10.45 -32.24 0.81
C LEU A 67 11.12 -31.64 -0.43
N GLU A 68 11.50 -32.48 -1.40
CA GLU A 68 12.09 -32.00 -2.65
C GLU A 68 11.12 -31.11 -3.42
N LEU A 69 9.84 -31.49 -3.48
CA LEU A 69 8.81 -30.67 -4.13
C LEU A 69 8.64 -29.32 -3.42
N LYS A 70 8.56 -29.30 -2.08
CA LYS A 70 8.49 -28.07 -1.28
C LYS A 70 9.65 -27.12 -1.60
N ILE A 71 10.88 -27.63 -1.59
CA ILE A 71 12.09 -26.86 -1.91
C ILE A 71 12.03 -26.31 -3.35
N ARG A 72 11.66 -27.14 -4.33
CA ARG A 72 11.55 -26.72 -5.74
C ARG A 72 10.48 -25.65 -5.97
N LEU A 73 9.41 -25.70 -5.19
CA LEU A 73 8.34 -24.69 -5.19
C LEU A 73 8.69 -23.42 -4.41
N GLY A 74 9.80 -23.41 -3.66
CA GLY A 74 10.17 -22.30 -2.79
C GLY A 74 9.31 -22.19 -1.53
N MET A 75 8.62 -23.27 -1.15
CA MET A 75 7.73 -23.31 0.01
C MET A 75 8.51 -23.84 1.21
N LEU A 76 9.16 -22.93 1.93
CA LEU A 76 10.02 -23.24 3.06
C LEU A 76 9.24 -22.97 4.36
N ASP A 77 8.87 -24.02 5.07
CA ASP A 77 8.30 -23.90 6.41
C ASP A 77 9.39 -23.61 7.47
N ASN A 78 8.98 -23.37 8.71
CA ASN A 78 9.90 -23.01 9.79
C ASN A 78 10.92 -24.11 10.10
N GLU A 79 10.60 -25.37 9.84
CA GLU A 79 11.53 -26.47 10.06
C GLU A 79 12.66 -26.41 9.02
N ILE A 80 12.30 -26.28 7.73
CA ILE A 80 13.27 -26.14 6.64
C ILE A 80 14.11 -24.87 6.82
N ILE A 81 13.48 -23.74 7.19
CA ILE A 81 14.19 -22.47 7.43
C ILE A 81 15.21 -22.61 8.55
N ARG A 82 14.85 -23.25 9.68
CA ARG A 82 15.78 -23.50 10.80
C ARG A 82 16.92 -24.41 10.37
N TRP A 83 16.60 -25.49 9.66
CA TRP A 83 17.63 -26.41 9.17
C TRP A 83 18.62 -25.72 8.22
N ILE A 84 18.15 -24.84 7.33
CA ILE A 84 19.02 -24.03 6.47
C ILE A 84 19.89 -23.09 7.32
N ALA A 85 19.31 -22.44 8.33
CA ALA A 85 20.04 -21.56 9.23
C ALA A 85 21.14 -22.28 10.04
N ASP A 86 20.89 -23.54 10.41
CA ASP A 86 21.87 -24.39 11.10
C ASP A 86 22.93 -24.97 10.14
N ASN A 87 22.68 -24.95 8.82
CA ASN A 87 23.56 -25.51 7.78
C ASN A 87 23.81 -24.53 6.60
N PRO A 88 24.24 -23.28 6.86
CA PRO A 88 24.23 -22.20 5.85
C PRO A 88 25.20 -22.45 4.69
N GLU A 89 26.29 -23.18 4.94
CA GLU A 89 27.35 -23.45 3.97
C GLU A 89 26.88 -24.20 2.71
N ILE A 90 25.76 -24.92 2.81
CA ILE A 90 25.15 -25.60 1.65
C ILE A 90 24.72 -24.59 0.57
N ILE A 91 24.36 -23.38 0.99
CA ILE A 91 23.95 -22.28 0.11
C ILE A 91 25.14 -21.35 -0.16
N LEU A 92 25.85 -20.90 0.88
CA LEU A 92 26.88 -19.85 0.77
C LEU A 92 28.04 -20.23 -0.16
N ASN A 93 28.37 -21.51 -0.27
CA ASN A 93 29.39 -21.99 -1.22
C ASN A 93 28.98 -21.90 -2.69
N LYS A 94 27.68 -21.73 -2.97
CA LYS A 94 27.10 -21.74 -4.33
C LYS A 94 26.47 -20.41 -4.73
N TYR A 95 26.15 -19.56 -3.75
CA TYR A 95 25.43 -18.33 -3.98
C TYR A 95 25.98 -17.20 -3.11
N THR A 96 26.39 -16.13 -3.77
CA THR A 96 26.82 -14.88 -3.14
C THR A 96 25.89 -13.76 -3.59
N LEU A 97 25.58 -12.84 -2.68
CA LEU A 97 24.81 -11.66 -3.02
C LEU A 97 25.72 -10.64 -3.71
N PRO A 98 25.23 -9.95 -4.75
CA PRO A 98 25.97 -8.84 -5.33
C PRO A 98 26.14 -7.72 -4.30
N ILE A 99 27.32 -7.09 -4.28
CA ILE A 99 27.59 -5.90 -3.49
C ILE A 99 27.02 -4.70 -4.26
N ASN A 100 26.06 -3.99 -3.69
CA ASN A 100 25.56 -2.75 -4.25
C ASN A 100 26.48 -1.60 -3.87
N THR A 101 27.02 -0.90 -4.87
CA THR A 101 27.68 0.40 -4.71
C THR A 101 26.68 1.52 -4.94
N LEU A 102 26.78 2.60 -4.15
CA LEU A 102 25.98 3.81 -4.37
C LEU A 102 26.23 4.37 -5.77
N GLY A 103 25.16 4.57 -6.54
CA GLY A 103 25.18 5.27 -7.81
C GLY A 103 25.11 6.78 -7.65
N GLU A 104 25.31 7.52 -8.74
CA GLU A 104 25.03 8.96 -8.78
C GLU A 104 23.52 9.19 -8.93
N LEU A 105 22.99 10.20 -8.21
CA LEU A 105 21.61 10.62 -8.39
C LEU A 105 21.45 11.27 -9.77
N PRO A 106 20.35 10.97 -10.49
CA PRO A 106 20.05 11.67 -11.74
C PRO A 106 19.79 13.16 -11.48
N ILE A 107 19.75 13.97 -12.54
CA ILE A 107 19.34 15.38 -12.44
C ILE A 107 17.82 15.43 -12.26
N PRO A 108 17.28 16.21 -11.31
CA PRO A 108 15.84 16.32 -11.13
C PRO A 108 15.17 17.02 -12.31
N ASN A 109 14.00 16.51 -12.71
CA ASN A 109 13.18 17.08 -13.78
C ASN A 109 12.43 18.33 -13.33
N PHE A 110 12.13 18.43 -12.03
CA PHE A 110 11.43 19.57 -11.44
C PHE A 110 11.87 19.75 -9.99
N THR A 111 11.94 21.00 -9.54
CA THR A 111 12.34 21.36 -8.19
C THR A 111 11.48 22.48 -7.62
N THR A 112 11.31 22.49 -6.31
CA THR A 112 10.75 23.59 -5.51
C THR A 112 11.74 23.97 -4.42
N GLN A 113 11.36 24.91 -3.54
CA GLN A 113 12.15 25.17 -2.33
C GLN A 113 12.16 24.00 -1.34
N TYR A 114 11.20 23.08 -1.44
CA TYR A 114 11.03 21.96 -0.51
C TYR A 114 11.40 20.61 -1.11
N GLY A 115 11.41 20.43 -2.43
CA GLY A 115 11.68 19.11 -2.96
C GLY A 115 12.04 18.99 -4.44
N GLU A 116 12.33 17.76 -4.82
CA GLU A 116 12.89 17.38 -6.10
C GLU A 116 12.10 16.19 -6.69
N LEU A 117 11.74 16.30 -7.97
CA LEU A 117 11.05 15.25 -8.72
C LEU A 117 11.97 14.67 -9.78
N TYR A 118 12.10 13.35 -9.78
CA TYR A 118 12.91 12.58 -10.73
C TYR A 118 12.00 11.73 -11.62
N GLN A 119 12.25 11.80 -12.92
CA GLN A 119 11.67 10.87 -13.89
C GLN A 119 12.57 9.64 -13.99
N ALA A 120 12.34 8.65 -13.12
CA ALA A 120 13.22 7.50 -12.98
C ALA A 120 12.47 6.25 -12.50
N ASP A 121 13.08 5.08 -12.74
CA ASP A 121 12.72 3.86 -12.02
C ASP A 121 13.04 4.04 -10.53
N SER A 122 12.07 3.73 -9.68
CA SER A 122 12.18 4.03 -8.25
C SER A 122 13.19 3.17 -7.52
N ILE A 123 13.42 1.93 -7.97
CA ILE A 123 14.45 1.05 -7.37
C ILE A 123 15.83 1.59 -7.72
N GLU A 124 16.05 1.99 -8.98
CA GLU A 124 17.33 2.58 -9.39
C GLU A 124 17.60 3.92 -8.71
N LEU A 125 16.58 4.78 -8.57
CA LEU A 125 16.71 6.02 -7.81
C LEU A 125 17.09 5.74 -6.35
N MET A 126 16.36 4.84 -5.68
CA MET A 126 16.64 4.53 -4.29
C MET A 126 18.06 3.99 -4.09
N LYS A 127 18.58 3.14 -4.99
CA LYS A 127 19.97 2.65 -4.92
C LYS A 127 21.03 3.77 -4.89
N ALA A 128 20.75 4.91 -5.52
CA ALA A 128 21.61 6.09 -5.48
C ALA A 128 21.40 6.96 -4.22
N MET A 129 20.30 6.77 -3.50
CA MET A 129 20.01 7.48 -2.25
C MET A 129 20.83 6.93 -1.08
N GLN A 130 21.27 7.83 -0.21
CA GLN A 130 21.97 7.48 1.02
C GLN A 130 21.08 6.66 1.96
N GLU A 131 21.68 5.70 2.66
CA GLU A 131 20.97 4.97 3.72
C GLU A 131 20.55 5.91 4.87
N ASN A 132 19.50 5.54 5.60
CA ASN A 132 19.02 6.30 6.77
C ASN A 132 18.87 7.81 6.51
N SER A 133 18.32 8.18 5.35
CA SER A 133 18.18 9.57 4.90
C SER A 133 16.74 10.07 4.88
N ILE A 134 15.74 9.19 4.93
CA ILE A 134 14.32 9.53 4.79
C ILE A 134 13.56 9.37 6.11
N ASP A 135 12.72 10.36 6.47
CA ASP A 135 11.91 10.36 7.69
C ASP A 135 10.60 9.59 7.50
N MET A 136 9.94 9.79 6.35
CA MET A 136 8.71 9.09 6.00
C MET A 136 8.72 8.64 4.54
N ILE A 137 8.31 7.41 4.28
CA ILE A 137 8.02 6.91 2.94
C ILE A 137 6.53 6.61 2.84
N PHE A 138 5.86 7.10 1.80
CA PHE A 138 4.52 6.67 1.42
C PHE A 138 4.58 6.03 0.04
N ALA A 139 4.19 4.76 -0.07
CA ALA A 139 4.22 4.01 -1.32
C ALA A 139 2.80 3.60 -1.76
N ASP A 140 2.40 4.01 -2.96
CA ASP A 140 1.22 3.55 -3.70
C ASP A 140 1.66 2.79 -4.97
N PRO A 141 2.19 1.56 -4.85
CA PRO A 141 2.68 0.79 -6.00
C PRO A 141 1.53 0.39 -6.95
N PRO A 142 1.82 0.00 -8.20
CA PRO A 142 0.86 -0.70 -9.06
C PRO A 142 0.26 -1.94 -8.38
N PHE A 143 -1.03 -2.21 -8.61
CA PHE A 143 -1.78 -3.26 -7.91
C PHE A 143 -1.83 -4.59 -8.67
N ASN A 144 -1.13 -4.75 -9.80
CA ASN A 144 -1.16 -5.96 -10.61
C ASN A 144 -2.59 -6.40 -10.98
N LEU A 145 -3.40 -5.46 -11.47
CA LEU A 145 -4.81 -5.65 -11.82
C LEU A 145 -5.05 -5.56 -13.34
N SER A 146 -4.01 -5.81 -14.14
CA SER A 146 -4.00 -5.69 -15.60
C SER A 146 -4.40 -4.30 -16.11
N LYS A 147 -4.09 -3.24 -15.36
CA LYS A 147 -4.37 -1.86 -15.81
C LYS A 147 -3.32 -1.42 -16.81
N THR A 148 -3.77 -0.72 -17.85
CA THR A 148 -2.88 -0.03 -18.79
C THR A 148 -2.51 1.34 -18.23
N TYR A 149 -1.26 1.54 -17.86
CA TYR A 149 -0.71 2.84 -17.49
C TYR A 149 -0.01 3.48 -18.70
N GLY A 150 -0.03 4.81 -18.79
CA GLY A 150 0.69 5.54 -19.86
C GLY A 150 2.22 5.38 -19.81
N SER A 151 2.76 4.86 -18.71
CA SER A 151 4.20 4.62 -18.48
C SER A 151 4.77 3.38 -19.17
N GLY A 152 3.92 2.52 -19.75
CA GLY A 152 4.38 1.28 -20.41
C GLY A 152 4.71 0.11 -19.47
N ILE A 153 4.37 0.21 -18.18
CA ILE A 153 4.53 -0.87 -17.20
C ILE A 153 3.51 -2.00 -17.48
N ASP A 154 3.98 -3.26 -17.45
CA ASP A 154 3.11 -4.45 -17.44
C ASP A 154 2.51 -4.66 -16.04
N ASP A 155 1.26 -4.24 -15.83
CA ASP A 155 0.49 -4.48 -14.60
C ASP A 155 -0.19 -5.86 -14.57
N ASN A 156 0.31 -6.82 -15.36
CA ASN A 156 -0.18 -8.18 -15.48
C ASN A 156 0.95 -9.21 -15.33
N LEU A 157 1.74 -9.04 -14.28
CA LEU A 157 2.80 -9.95 -13.86
C LEU A 157 2.21 -11.20 -13.22
N SER A 158 2.95 -12.31 -13.25
CA SER A 158 2.63 -13.44 -12.39
C SER A 158 2.74 -13.06 -10.90
N GLU A 159 2.04 -13.79 -10.03
CA GLU A 159 2.07 -13.51 -8.59
C GLU A 159 3.52 -13.60 -8.05
N GLU A 160 4.30 -14.57 -8.51
CA GLU A 160 5.72 -14.72 -8.16
C GLU A 160 6.55 -13.50 -8.56
N GLU A 161 6.42 -13.03 -9.81
CA GLU A 161 7.17 -11.88 -10.32
C GLU A 161 6.80 -10.58 -9.59
N TYR A 162 5.51 -10.38 -9.31
CA TYR A 162 5.04 -9.20 -8.59
C TYR A 162 5.57 -9.17 -7.15
N LEU A 163 5.57 -10.30 -6.45
CA LEU A 163 6.11 -10.38 -5.09
C LEU A 163 7.64 -10.20 -5.05
N ALA A 164 8.36 -10.77 -6.02
CA ALA A 164 9.80 -10.58 -6.14
C ALA A 164 10.16 -9.12 -6.44
N TRP A 165 9.39 -8.44 -7.30
CA TRP A 165 9.53 -7.00 -7.53
C TRP A 165 9.18 -6.20 -6.26
N THR A 166 8.14 -6.63 -5.53
CA THR A 166 7.71 -6.00 -4.28
C THR A 166 8.79 -6.03 -3.21
N GLU A 167 9.44 -7.18 -3.03
CA GLU A 167 10.54 -7.33 -2.07
C GLU A 167 11.75 -6.45 -2.41
N LYS A 168 12.04 -6.23 -3.71
CA LYS A 168 13.15 -5.36 -4.14
C LYS A 168 12.95 -3.91 -3.73
N TRP A 169 11.80 -3.31 -4.04
CA TRP A 169 11.58 -1.90 -3.68
C TRP A 169 11.39 -1.73 -2.17
N ILE A 170 10.79 -2.70 -1.47
CA ILE A 170 10.70 -2.67 0.00
C ILE A 170 12.09 -2.70 0.63
N SER A 171 13.00 -3.56 0.14
CA SER A 171 14.36 -3.66 0.65
C SER A 171 15.08 -2.30 0.58
N GLU A 172 14.93 -1.59 -0.54
CA GLU A 172 15.52 -0.25 -0.69
C GLU A 172 14.83 0.79 0.20
N CYS A 173 13.50 0.75 0.34
CA CYS A 173 12.78 1.58 1.31
C CYS A 173 13.30 1.37 2.74
N VAL A 174 13.49 0.11 3.17
CA VAL A 174 14.05 -0.23 4.50
C VAL A 174 15.45 0.37 4.66
N ARG A 175 16.29 0.30 3.63
CA ARG A 175 17.67 0.82 3.68
C ARG A 175 17.69 2.35 3.84
N ILE A 176 16.92 3.09 3.05
CA ILE A 176 16.93 4.56 3.06
C ILE A 176 16.15 5.16 4.23
N LEU A 177 15.23 4.41 4.84
CA LEU A 177 14.47 4.90 5.99
C LEU A 177 15.38 5.08 7.21
N LYS A 178 15.27 6.23 7.89
CA LYS A 178 15.98 6.51 9.15
C LYS A 178 15.51 5.56 10.27
N PRO A 179 16.35 5.29 11.28
CA PRO A 179 15.87 4.77 12.56
C PRO A 179 14.74 5.67 13.10
N GLY A 180 13.63 5.06 13.50
CA GLY A 180 12.39 5.71 13.91
C GLY A 180 11.54 6.28 12.77
N GLY A 181 12.01 6.21 11.52
CA GLY A 181 11.25 6.64 10.35
C GLY A 181 10.04 5.74 10.07
N ALA A 182 9.06 6.29 9.35
CA ALA A 182 7.78 5.65 9.05
C ALA A 182 7.70 5.19 7.59
N LEU A 183 7.19 3.97 7.36
CA LEU A 183 6.83 3.47 6.04
C LEU A 183 5.33 3.18 5.99
N PHE A 184 4.66 3.79 5.02
CA PHE A 184 3.26 3.54 4.69
C PHE A 184 3.16 2.86 3.32
N VAL A 185 2.39 1.78 3.22
CA VAL A 185 2.13 1.09 1.94
C VAL A 185 0.63 0.98 1.70
N TYR A 186 0.14 1.66 0.68
CA TYR A 186 -1.25 1.63 0.24
C TYR A 186 -1.46 0.54 -0.81
N ASN A 187 -2.43 -0.36 -0.60
CA ASN A 187 -2.77 -1.39 -1.59
C ASN A 187 -4.15 -2.04 -1.27
N ILE A 188 -4.59 -2.97 -2.11
CA ILE A 188 -5.73 -3.84 -1.78
C ILE A 188 -5.33 -4.90 -0.72
N PRO A 189 -6.27 -5.36 0.13
CA PRO A 189 -5.96 -6.32 1.19
C PRO A 189 -5.23 -7.58 0.73
N LYS A 190 -5.53 -8.12 -0.46
CA LYS A 190 -4.82 -9.29 -1.03
C LYS A 190 -3.31 -9.07 -1.08
N TRP A 191 -2.85 -7.92 -1.58
CA TRP A 191 -1.41 -7.68 -1.72
C TRP A 191 -0.76 -7.24 -0.42
N LEU A 192 -1.52 -6.61 0.47
CA LEU A 192 -1.03 -6.22 1.78
C LEU A 192 -0.72 -7.42 2.69
N THR A 193 -1.37 -8.58 2.52
CA THR A 193 -0.99 -9.77 3.29
C THR A 193 0.45 -10.19 2.97
N TYR A 194 0.82 -10.27 1.70
CA TYR A 194 2.19 -10.59 1.28
C TYR A 194 3.18 -9.48 1.61
N THR A 195 2.80 -8.22 1.37
CA THR A 195 3.63 -7.05 1.72
C THR A 195 3.94 -7.03 3.21
N SER A 196 2.95 -7.29 4.06
CA SER A 196 3.14 -7.36 5.52
C SER A 196 4.10 -8.49 5.93
N ASN A 197 4.05 -9.64 5.26
CA ASN A 197 4.99 -10.74 5.51
C ASN A 197 6.43 -10.32 5.22
N ILE A 198 6.66 -9.63 4.10
CA ILE A 198 7.99 -9.11 3.74
C ILE A 198 8.44 -8.07 4.78
N LEU A 199 7.59 -7.09 5.10
CA LEU A 199 7.91 -6.00 6.02
C LEU A 199 8.20 -6.48 7.45
N ASN A 200 7.48 -7.49 7.94
CA ASN A 200 7.67 -8.08 9.26
C ASN A 200 9.08 -8.66 9.49
N LYS A 201 9.85 -8.92 8.42
CA LYS A 201 11.25 -9.36 8.53
C LYS A 201 12.20 -8.21 8.91
N TYR A 202 11.81 -6.96 8.67
CA TYR A 202 12.73 -5.81 8.69
C TYR A 202 12.25 -4.62 9.54
N LEU A 203 10.94 -4.44 9.70
CA LEU A 203 10.34 -3.28 10.36
C LEU A 203 9.32 -3.71 11.42
N LEU A 204 9.06 -2.82 12.38
CA LEU A 204 8.05 -3.05 13.41
C LEU A 204 6.67 -2.60 12.92
N PHE A 205 5.72 -3.54 12.92
CA PHE A 205 4.32 -3.26 12.60
C PHE A 205 3.70 -2.30 13.61
N ARG A 206 2.93 -1.32 13.11
CA ARG A 206 2.17 -0.38 13.94
C ARG A 206 0.68 -0.55 13.75
N HIS A 207 0.18 -0.27 12.55
CA HIS A 207 -1.25 -0.27 12.25
C HIS A 207 -1.54 -0.85 10.87
N TRP A 208 -2.69 -1.49 10.74
CA TRP A 208 -3.33 -1.77 9.47
C TRP A 208 -4.51 -0.81 9.34
N ILE A 209 -4.32 0.27 8.60
CA ILE A 209 -5.33 1.30 8.45
C ILE A 209 -6.28 0.92 7.31
N SER A 210 -7.57 0.83 7.59
CA SER A 210 -8.60 0.53 6.59
C SER A 210 -9.26 1.81 6.10
N ILE A 211 -9.10 2.12 4.81
CA ILE A 211 -9.74 3.25 4.13
C ILE A 211 -11.10 2.80 3.59
N ASN A 212 -12.15 2.98 4.39
CA ASN A 212 -13.52 2.58 4.04
C ASN A 212 -14.19 3.65 3.19
N PHE A 213 -14.36 3.36 1.91
CA PHE A 213 -14.99 4.28 0.96
C PHE A 213 -16.51 4.10 0.82
N ARG A 214 -17.13 3.24 1.65
CA ARG A 214 -18.58 2.98 1.73
C ARG A 214 -19.27 2.99 0.35
N ALA A 215 -18.77 2.18 -0.58
CA ALA A 215 -19.38 2.09 -1.90
C ALA A 215 -20.68 1.27 -1.83
N VAL A 216 -21.73 1.77 -2.45
CA VAL A 216 -22.89 0.95 -2.78
C VAL A 216 -22.53 0.14 -4.03
N THR A 217 -22.00 -1.06 -3.84
CA THR A 217 -21.73 -2.01 -4.92
C THR A 217 -22.80 -3.10 -4.93
N PRO A 218 -23.24 -3.56 -6.11
CA PRO A 218 -24.06 -4.77 -6.20
C PRO A 218 -23.39 -5.96 -5.48
N PRO A 219 -24.17 -6.88 -4.90
CA PRO A 219 -23.62 -8.05 -4.22
C PRO A 219 -22.81 -8.92 -5.19
N ILE A 220 -21.68 -9.43 -4.71
CA ILE A 220 -20.83 -10.36 -5.45
C ILE A 220 -21.14 -11.80 -4.99
N ALA A 221 -21.50 -12.68 -5.91
CA ALA A 221 -21.77 -14.08 -5.57
C ALA A 221 -20.55 -14.76 -4.90
N ASN A 222 -20.80 -15.50 -3.82
CA ASN A 222 -19.79 -16.24 -3.04
C ASN A 222 -18.67 -15.37 -2.43
N LYS A 223 -18.84 -14.04 -2.33
CA LYS A 223 -17.84 -13.12 -1.76
C LYS A 223 -18.50 -11.96 -1.01
N LEU A 224 -17.76 -11.37 -0.08
CA LEU A 224 -18.11 -10.07 0.48
C LEU A 224 -17.76 -8.96 -0.52
N ASN A 225 -18.51 -7.86 -0.47
CA ASN A 225 -18.21 -6.67 -1.27
C ASN A 225 -16.90 -6.03 -0.81
N VAL A 226 -16.08 -5.60 -1.77
CA VAL A 226 -14.83 -4.91 -1.49
C VAL A 226 -15.12 -3.42 -1.26
N ASN A 227 -15.04 -2.99 -0.01
CA ASN A 227 -15.40 -1.63 0.42
C ASN A 227 -14.24 -0.83 1.03
N HIS A 228 -13.02 -1.38 1.03
CA HIS A 228 -11.87 -0.67 1.53
C HIS A 228 -10.58 -1.00 0.77
N TYR A 229 -9.67 -0.02 0.79
CA TYR A 229 -8.24 -0.25 0.59
C TYR A 229 -7.56 -0.27 1.96
N GLY A 230 -6.35 -0.82 2.04
CA GLY A 230 -5.55 -0.78 3.27
C GLY A 230 -4.33 0.12 3.12
N VAL A 231 -3.86 0.64 4.25
CA VAL A 231 -2.53 1.23 4.42
C VAL A 231 -1.82 0.51 5.55
N LEU A 232 -0.74 -0.20 5.23
CA LEU A 232 0.16 -0.71 6.24
C LEU A 232 1.00 0.43 6.79
N TYR A 233 1.15 0.51 8.11
CA TYR A 233 2.06 1.45 8.77
C TYR A 233 3.09 0.66 9.58
N TYR A 234 4.37 0.86 9.22
CA TYR A 234 5.54 0.26 9.85
C TYR A 234 6.54 1.35 10.26
N ILE A 235 7.42 1.01 11.20
CA ILE A 235 8.53 1.87 11.61
C ILE A 235 9.85 1.09 11.65
N LYS A 236 10.98 1.79 11.46
CA LYS A 236 12.32 1.19 11.61
C LYS A 236 12.79 1.31 13.06
N GLY A 237 12.91 0.19 13.77
CA GLY A 237 13.27 0.18 15.19
C GLY A 237 12.06 0.17 16.12
N GLU A 238 12.27 0.48 17.40
CA GLU A 238 11.28 0.22 18.46
C GLU A 238 10.21 1.30 18.61
N LYS A 239 10.53 2.55 18.26
CA LYS A 239 9.65 3.71 18.46
C LYS A 239 9.73 4.67 17.26
N PRO A 240 8.61 5.31 16.87
CA PRO A 240 8.63 6.31 15.82
C PRO A 240 9.34 7.59 16.31
N ASN A 241 10.04 8.28 15.40
CA ASN A 241 10.56 9.63 15.67
C ASN A 241 9.42 10.64 15.84
N VAL A 242 8.37 10.49 15.04
CA VAL A 242 7.20 11.37 15.03
C VAL A 242 5.92 10.53 15.00
N PHE A 243 5.00 10.86 15.90
CA PHE A 243 3.63 10.35 15.90
C PHE A 243 2.71 11.45 16.43
N ASN A 244 2.24 12.30 15.53
CA ASN A 244 1.37 13.43 15.87
C ASN A 244 -0.07 12.96 16.00
N THR A 245 -0.70 13.26 17.14
CA THR A 245 -2.09 12.86 17.41
C THR A 245 -3.01 13.51 16.38
N GLN A 246 -3.75 12.69 15.64
CA GLN A 246 -4.72 13.15 14.66
C GLN A 246 -6.13 13.13 15.27
N ARG A 247 -6.90 14.18 14.99
CA ARG A 247 -8.28 14.32 15.46
C ARG A 247 -9.24 14.53 14.29
N ILE A 248 -10.50 14.18 14.51
CA ILE A 248 -11.61 14.43 13.59
C ILE A 248 -12.82 14.94 14.37
N PRO A 249 -13.73 15.69 13.72
CA PRO A 249 -14.99 16.07 14.33
C PRO A 249 -15.82 14.84 14.69
N MET A 250 -16.62 14.99 15.74
CA MET A 250 -17.61 14.00 16.11
C MET A 250 -18.67 13.88 15.02
N LYS A 251 -18.96 12.63 14.66
CA LYS A 251 -20.08 12.36 13.74
C LYS A 251 -21.40 12.65 14.43
N THR A 252 -22.21 13.46 13.77
CA THR A 252 -23.56 13.82 14.20
C THR A 252 -24.58 13.53 13.10
N CYS A 253 -25.84 13.41 13.48
CA CYS A 253 -26.95 13.33 12.56
C CYS A 253 -27.07 14.65 11.80
N ARG A 254 -26.98 14.60 10.47
CA ARG A 254 -27.13 15.78 9.59
C ARG A 254 -28.49 16.50 9.70
N HIS A 255 -29.51 15.86 10.28
CA HIS A 255 -30.87 16.43 10.36
C HIS A 255 -31.15 17.12 11.70
N CYS A 256 -30.66 16.56 12.82
CA CYS A 256 -30.93 17.12 14.15
C CYS A 256 -29.67 17.58 14.89
N GLY A 257 -28.47 17.19 14.47
CA GLY A 257 -27.21 17.52 15.15
C GLY A 257 -26.86 16.59 16.30
N GLY A 258 -27.73 15.66 16.68
CA GLY A 258 -27.47 14.68 17.75
C GLY A 258 -26.37 13.67 17.38
N GLU A 259 -25.72 13.10 18.39
CA GLU A 259 -24.68 12.08 18.22
C GLU A 259 -25.23 10.84 17.51
N ILE A 260 -24.45 10.24 16.60
CA ILE A 260 -24.86 9.00 15.91
C ILE A 260 -24.71 7.74 16.79
N HIS A 261 -23.94 7.84 17.87
CA HIS A 261 -23.67 6.77 18.82
C HIS A 261 -23.73 7.33 20.23
N ASP A 262 -24.21 6.51 21.18
CA ASP A 262 -24.08 6.83 22.60
C ASP A 262 -22.67 6.49 23.07
N TYR A 263 -21.94 7.48 23.56
CA TYR A 263 -20.57 7.35 24.06
C TYR A 263 -20.53 7.08 25.58
N GLY A 264 -21.62 6.60 26.17
CA GLY A 264 -21.66 6.05 27.53
C GLY A 264 -21.42 7.11 28.62
N GLY A 265 -21.97 8.30 28.44
CA GLY A 265 -21.92 9.38 29.44
C GLY A 265 -20.57 10.11 29.56
N LYS A 266 -19.57 9.79 28.72
CA LYS A 266 -18.25 10.43 28.74
C LYS A 266 -18.16 11.79 28.02
N LYS A 267 -19.27 12.54 27.93
CA LYS A 267 -19.35 13.80 27.18
C LYS A 267 -18.34 14.84 27.68
N ARG A 268 -18.13 14.90 28.99
CA ARG A 268 -17.13 15.74 29.66
C ARG A 268 -15.66 15.38 29.34
N ASP A 269 -15.40 14.13 28.93
CA ASP A 269 -14.05 13.65 28.65
C ASP A 269 -13.67 13.84 27.16
N VAL A 270 -14.61 14.35 26.34
CA VAL A 270 -14.38 14.58 24.92
C VAL A 270 -13.52 15.83 24.74
N ASN A 271 -12.42 15.68 24.03
CA ASN A 271 -11.52 16.79 23.75
C ASN A 271 -12.19 17.79 22.78
N VAL A 272 -12.16 19.08 23.13
CA VAL A 272 -12.72 20.18 22.34
C VAL A 272 -12.14 20.30 20.93
N ASN A 273 -10.91 19.83 20.74
CA ASN A 273 -10.21 19.84 19.45
C ASN A 273 -10.52 18.59 18.61
N GLY A 274 -11.46 17.73 19.02
CA GLY A 274 -11.91 16.58 18.23
C GLY A 274 -11.59 15.21 18.82
N GLN A 275 -12.19 14.19 18.21
CA GLN A 275 -11.97 12.79 18.58
C GLN A 275 -10.69 12.27 17.97
N THR A 276 -9.87 11.57 18.75
CA THR A 276 -8.71 10.85 18.21
C THR A 276 -9.17 9.81 17.19
N ILE A 277 -8.50 9.77 16.03
CA ILE A 277 -8.85 8.79 14.99
C ILE A 277 -8.49 7.36 15.40
N SER A 278 -9.24 6.38 14.90
CA SER A 278 -8.85 4.97 14.90
C SER A 278 -8.07 4.60 13.63
N ASP A 279 -7.74 3.33 13.47
CA ASP A 279 -7.20 2.75 12.23
C ASP A 279 -8.29 2.40 11.20
N ILE A 280 -9.55 2.81 11.41
CA ILE A 280 -10.64 2.69 10.42
C ILE A 280 -11.06 4.08 9.97
N TRP A 281 -10.66 4.47 8.76
CA TRP A 281 -10.93 5.81 8.23
C TRP A 281 -12.12 5.76 7.29
N GLU A 282 -13.18 6.47 7.65
CA GLU A 282 -14.44 6.50 6.89
C GLU A 282 -14.76 7.85 6.26
N ASP A 283 -13.92 8.86 6.53
CA ASP A 283 -14.06 10.25 6.08
C ASP A 283 -13.12 10.58 4.90
N ILE A 284 -12.48 9.55 4.35
CA ILE A 284 -11.61 9.64 3.17
C ILE A 284 -12.34 8.99 1.98
N HIS A 285 -12.80 9.82 1.05
CA HIS A 285 -13.56 9.36 -0.12
C HIS A 285 -12.72 9.39 -1.40
N PRO A 286 -12.79 8.35 -2.27
CA PRO A 286 -12.02 8.30 -3.51
C PRO A 286 -12.40 9.42 -4.49
N VAL A 287 -11.43 9.91 -5.25
CA VAL A 287 -11.67 10.89 -6.31
C VAL A 287 -12.23 10.20 -7.56
N ARG A 288 -13.56 10.18 -7.69
CA ARG A 288 -14.26 9.45 -8.77
C ARG A 288 -14.70 10.33 -9.94
N HIS A 289 -15.03 11.60 -9.69
CA HIS A 289 -15.56 12.49 -10.72
C HIS A 289 -14.44 13.05 -11.61
N LYS A 290 -14.60 12.99 -12.94
CA LYS A 290 -13.57 13.46 -13.90
C LYS A 290 -13.15 14.92 -13.67
N GLY A 291 -14.10 15.82 -13.39
CA GLY A 291 -13.81 17.23 -13.08
C GLY A 291 -13.07 17.46 -11.75
N HIS A 292 -12.88 16.40 -10.96
CA HIS A 292 -12.12 16.44 -9.73
C HIS A 292 -10.74 15.81 -9.86
N LYS A 293 -10.38 15.24 -11.01
CA LYS A 293 -9.09 14.61 -11.25
C LYS A 293 -8.13 15.57 -11.94
N ASN A 294 -6.83 15.44 -11.63
CA ASN A 294 -5.75 16.17 -12.32
C ASN A 294 -5.16 15.37 -13.50
N ARG A 295 -5.55 14.09 -13.66
CA ARG A 295 -5.18 13.22 -14.78
C ARG A 295 -6.30 12.22 -15.10
N GLU A 296 -6.22 11.52 -16.23
CA GLU A 296 -7.22 10.51 -16.61
C GLU A 296 -7.26 9.31 -15.65
N GLU A 297 -6.08 8.91 -15.17
CA GLU A 297 -5.87 7.80 -14.24
C GLU A 297 -6.44 8.11 -12.83
N ASN A 298 -6.37 7.15 -11.91
CA ASN A 298 -6.84 7.39 -10.54
C ASN A 298 -5.81 8.22 -9.76
N GLU A 299 -6.32 9.06 -8.85
CA GLU A 299 -5.53 9.85 -7.92
C GLU A 299 -6.00 9.61 -6.49
N LEU A 300 -5.06 9.64 -5.54
CA LEU A 300 -5.38 9.54 -4.13
C LEU A 300 -6.06 10.83 -3.64
N PRO A 301 -7.01 10.73 -2.69
CA PRO A 301 -7.59 11.92 -2.08
C PRO A 301 -6.52 12.68 -1.28
N ILE A 302 -6.33 13.98 -1.54
CA ILE A 302 -5.31 14.77 -0.83
C ILE A 302 -5.47 14.77 0.70
N LYS A 303 -6.71 14.68 1.22
CA LYS A 303 -6.99 14.55 2.66
C LYS A 303 -6.33 13.31 3.29
N LEU A 304 -6.20 12.22 2.52
CA LEU A 304 -5.48 11.03 2.96
C LEU A 304 -4.02 11.36 3.25
N LEU A 305 -3.37 12.05 2.30
CA LEU A 305 -1.95 12.37 2.39
C LEU A 305 -1.67 13.48 3.41
N PHE A 306 -2.54 14.47 3.55
CA PHE A 306 -2.41 15.45 4.65
C PHE A 306 -2.41 14.76 6.01
N ARG A 307 -3.31 13.81 6.23
CA ARG A 307 -3.37 13.04 7.48
C ARG A 307 -2.13 12.18 7.68
N ILE A 308 -1.71 11.39 6.68
CA ILE A 308 -0.56 10.49 6.82
C ILE A 308 0.74 11.30 7.02
N VAL A 309 0.98 12.32 6.19
CA VAL A 309 2.19 13.15 6.29
C VAL A 309 2.23 13.87 7.64
N SER A 310 1.15 14.54 8.05
CA SER A 310 1.13 15.22 9.36
C SER A 310 1.20 14.27 10.55
N LEU A 311 0.69 13.03 10.44
CA LEU A 311 0.77 12.00 11.48
C LEU A 311 2.22 11.56 11.76
N ALA A 312 3.05 11.44 10.72
CA ALA A 312 4.36 10.80 10.82
C ALA A 312 5.57 11.71 10.55
N THR A 313 5.35 13.03 10.39
CA THR A 313 6.43 14.00 10.14
C THR A 313 6.17 15.34 10.81
N ASN A 314 7.22 16.13 11.02
CA ASN A 314 7.21 17.55 11.37
C ASN A 314 7.71 18.41 10.20
N GLU A 315 7.62 19.74 10.32
CA GLU A 315 8.19 20.64 9.31
C GLU A 315 9.69 20.37 9.11
N GLY A 316 10.16 20.39 7.86
CA GLY A 316 11.55 20.12 7.49
C GLY A 316 11.96 18.64 7.36
N ASP A 317 11.16 17.71 7.88
CA ASP A 317 11.35 16.27 7.66
C ASP A 317 11.22 15.92 6.18
N ILE A 318 11.90 14.84 5.75
CA ILE A 318 11.93 14.41 4.36
C ILE A 318 10.90 13.29 4.12
N VAL A 319 9.95 13.56 3.23
CA VAL A 319 8.97 12.59 2.71
C VAL A 319 9.43 12.05 1.36
N PHE A 320 9.42 10.74 1.17
CA PHE A 320 9.69 10.11 -0.12
C PHE A 320 8.46 9.35 -0.62
N ASP A 321 8.17 9.46 -1.92
CA ASP A 321 7.20 8.61 -2.61
C ASP A 321 7.87 7.96 -3.83
N PRO A 322 8.03 6.62 -3.86
CA PRO A 322 8.61 5.91 -4.99
C PRO A 322 7.66 5.80 -6.19
N PHE A 323 6.37 6.16 -6.05
CA PHE A 323 5.34 5.94 -7.08
C PHE A 323 4.47 7.20 -7.25
N GLY A 324 5.08 8.27 -7.75
CA GLY A 324 4.56 9.63 -7.69
C GLY A 324 3.18 9.86 -8.29
N GLY A 325 2.80 9.14 -9.35
CA GLY A 325 1.48 9.19 -9.93
C GLY A 325 1.02 10.62 -10.29
N SER A 326 0.02 11.13 -9.57
CA SER A 326 -0.48 12.52 -9.74
C SER A 326 0.16 13.55 -8.79
N GLY A 327 1.20 13.17 -8.05
CA GLY A 327 1.96 14.03 -7.15
C GLY A 327 1.30 14.33 -5.82
N THR A 328 0.27 13.56 -5.41
CA THR A 328 -0.53 13.86 -4.22
C THR A 328 0.30 13.92 -2.94
N THR A 329 1.26 13.01 -2.78
CA THR A 329 2.18 12.98 -1.63
C THR A 329 3.09 14.21 -1.61
N TYR A 330 3.63 14.60 -2.78
CA TYR A 330 4.52 15.75 -2.91
C TYR A 330 3.79 17.07 -2.60
N ILE A 331 2.57 17.22 -3.10
CA ILE A 331 1.73 18.38 -2.81
C ILE A 331 1.38 18.45 -1.32
N ALA A 332 1.06 17.31 -0.70
CA ALA A 332 0.80 17.28 0.74
C ALA A 332 2.03 17.68 1.55
N ALA A 333 3.22 17.17 1.20
CA ALA A 333 4.48 17.53 1.84
C ALA A 333 4.82 19.02 1.65
N GLU A 334 4.73 19.53 0.42
CA GLU A 334 4.99 20.94 0.06
C GLU A 334 4.09 21.89 0.87
N LEU A 335 2.78 21.63 0.90
CA LEU A 335 1.83 22.49 1.60
C LEU A 335 1.94 22.40 3.13
N LEU A 336 2.51 21.32 3.65
CA LEU A 336 2.83 21.13 5.06
C LEU A 336 4.27 21.55 5.40
N ASN A 337 5.03 22.19 4.51
CA ASN A 337 6.42 22.59 4.74
C ASN A 337 7.36 21.41 5.10
N ARG A 338 7.10 20.21 4.55
CA ARG A 338 8.01 19.07 4.60
C ARG A 338 8.88 19.09 3.36
N ARG A 339 10.14 18.67 3.51
CA ARG A 339 10.96 18.39 2.34
C ARG A 339 10.45 17.13 1.65
N TRP A 340 10.63 17.02 0.34
CA TRP A 340 10.20 15.83 -0.38
C TRP A 340 11.12 15.42 -1.52
N ILE A 341 11.15 14.12 -1.78
CA ILE A 341 11.81 13.52 -2.93
C ILE A 341 10.76 12.66 -3.63
N GLY A 342 10.67 12.79 -4.95
CA GLY A 342 9.70 12.06 -5.75
C GLY A 342 10.29 11.30 -6.92
N SER A 343 9.75 10.10 -7.17
CA SER A 343 10.04 9.32 -8.38
C SER A 343 8.77 9.04 -9.16
N GLU A 344 8.80 9.21 -10.48
CA GLU A 344 7.76 8.72 -11.38
C GLU A 344 8.42 8.21 -12.67
N ILE A 345 8.07 7.00 -13.10
CA ILE A 345 8.67 6.41 -14.30
C ILE A 345 8.01 6.94 -15.59
N GLY A 346 6.74 7.32 -15.52
CA GLY A 346 6.00 7.99 -16.59
C GLY A 346 6.37 9.46 -16.77
N SER A 347 5.56 10.20 -17.53
CA SER A 347 5.78 11.64 -17.70
C SER A 347 5.59 12.37 -16.35
N PRO A 348 6.51 13.29 -15.98
CA PRO A 348 6.35 14.14 -14.80
C PRO A 348 5.33 15.29 -15.02
N ASP A 349 4.90 15.55 -16.25
CA ASP A 349 4.06 16.71 -16.61
C ASP A 349 2.76 16.83 -15.79
N PRO A 350 2.01 15.75 -15.47
CA PRO A 350 0.81 15.86 -14.64
C PRO A 350 1.11 16.37 -13.23
N ILE A 351 2.28 15.99 -12.69
CA ILE A 351 2.74 16.40 -11.36
C ILE A 351 3.13 17.88 -11.40
N VAL A 352 3.95 18.27 -12.38
CA VAL A 352 4.37 19.67 -12.58
C VAL A 352 3.17 20.59 -12.81
N THR A 353 2.19 20.16 -13.60
CA THR A 353 0.94 20.91 -13.85
C THR A 353 0.16 21.14 -12.56
N ARG A 354 0.10 20.13 -11.68
CA ARG A 354 -0.56 20.26 -10.38
C ARG A 354 0.16 21.23 -9.45
N PHE A 355 1.50 21.20 -9.41
CA PHE A 355 2.30 22.19 -8.67
C PHE A 355 2.04 23.63 -9.15
N ASN A 356 1.86 23.81 -10.47
CA ASN A 356 1.52 25.12 -11.03
C ASN A 356 0.09 25.60 -10.69
N ASN A 357 -0.79 24.73 -10.20
CA ASN A 357 -2.17 25.06 -9.85
C ASN A 357 -2.64 24.37 -8.55
N MET A 358 -2.07 24.80 -7.42
CA MET A 358 -2.36 24.23 -6.10
C MET A 358 -3.57 24.85 -5.38
N THR A 359 -4.33 25.77 -6.00
CA THR A 359 -5.41 26.51 -5.32
C THR A 359 -6.40 25.58 -4.62
N ARG A 360 -6.87 24.56 -5.33
CA ARG A 360 -7.84 23.59 -4.80
C ARG A 360 -7.25 22.70 -3.69
N ASP A 361 -5.96 22.36 -3.77
CA ASP A 361 -5.32 21.56 -2.73
C ASP A 361 -5.09 22.40 -1.46
N ARG A 362 -4.82 23.71 -1.59
CA ARG A 362 -4.76 24.65 -0.46
C ARG A 362 -6.11 24.82 0.23
N GLU A 363 -7.20 24.97 -0.53
CA GLU A 363 -8.56 25.05 0.04
C GLU A 363 -8.88 23.77 0.84
N LYS A 364 -8.52 22.59 0.31
CA LYS A 364 -8.70 21.33 1.02
C LYS A 364 -7.80 21.19 2.25
N LEU A 365 -6.59 21.75 2.23
CA LEU A 365 -5.74 21.81 3.41
C LEU A 365 -6.41 22.63 4.51
N GLN A 366 -6.94 23.81 4.17
CA GLN A 366 -7.63 24.66 5.14
C GLN A 366 -8.80 23.92 5.78
N VAL A 367 -9.65 23.27 4.98
CA VAL A 367 -10.74 22.44 5.51
C VAL A 367 -10.22 21.31 6.41
N PHE A 368 -9.13 20.64 6.03
CA PHE A 368 -8.52 19.59 6.85
C PHE A 368 -8.01 20.13 8.19
N LEU A 369 -7.34 21.28 8.20
CA LEU A 369 -6.84 21.93 9.41
C LEU A 369 -7.98 22.37 10.31
N ASP A 370 -9.00 23.01 9.74
CA ASP A 370 -10.18 23.46 10.47
C ASP A 370 -10.89 22.27 11.13
N GLU A 371 -11.12 21.18 10.39
CA GLU A 371 -11.75 19.96 10.93
C GLU A 371 -10.90 19.28 12.02
N SER A 372 -9.57 19.37 11.93
CA SER A 372 -8.66 18.67 12.84
C SER A 372 -8.55 19.30 14.24
N ASP A 373 -9.09 20.51 14.43
CA ASP A 373 -8.99 21.26 15.69
C ASP A 373 -10.35 21.59 16.31
N LYS A 374 -11.41 20.86 15.93
CA LYS A 374 -12.75 21.06 16.48
C LYS A 374 -13.53 19.76 16.65
N ILE A 375 -14.23 19.63 17.78
CA ILE A 375 -15.12 18.49 18.06
C ILE A 375 -16.41 18.52 17.27
N PHE A 376 -16.91 19.71 16.94
CA PHE A 376 -18.06 19.92 16.08
C PHE A 376 -17.70 21.00 15.06
N THR A 377 -18.01 20.75 13.79
CA THR A 377 -17.94 21.80 12.76
C THR A 377 -18.92 22.93 13.06
N ASP A 378 -18.73 24.09 12.45
CA ASP A 378 -19.55 25.26 12.75
C ASP A 378 -21.03 24.98 12.41
N GLU A 379 -21.29 24.31 11.29
CA GLU A 379 -22.62 23.80 10.92
C GLU A 379 -23.19 22.82 11.96
N GLN A 380 -22.36 21.90 12.49
CA GLN A 380 -22.79 20.97 13.53
C GLN A 380 -23.13 21.71 14.83
N ARG A 381 -22.34 22.72 15.22
CA ARG A 381 -22.59 23.53 16.41
C ARG A 381 -23.91 24.27 16.29
N ASP A 382 -24.15 24.96 15.17
CA ASP A 382 -25.40 25.70 14.92
C ASP A 382 -26.64 24.79 15.02
N LEU A 383 -26.56 23.61 14.41
CA LEU A 383 -27.65 22.64 14.45
C LEU A 383 -27.87 22.06 15.86
N ARG A 384 -26.79 21.84 16.61
CA ARG A 384 -26.86 21.34 18.00
C ARG A 384 -27.49 22.37 18.93
N VAL A 385 -27.10 23.64 18.84
CA VAL A 385 -27.73 24.74 19.59
C VAL A 385 -29.21 24.83 19.27
N THR A 386 -29.57 24.82 17.99
CA THR A 386 -30.95 24.91 17.52
C THR A 386 -31.84 23.80 18.09
N ASN A 387 -31.29 22.59 18.29
CA ASN A 387 -32.03 21.42 18.74
C ASN A 387 -31.77 21.04 20.22
N GLY A 388 -31.08 21.89 20.99
CA GLY A 388 -30.84 21.66 22.42
C GLY A 388 -29.90 20.49 22.74
N PHE A 389 -28.97 20.16 21.83
CA PHE A 389 -27.91 19.20 22.11
C PHE A 389 -26.73 19.88 22.81
N TRP A 390 -26.03 19.12 23.64
CA TRP A 390 -24.89 19.63 24.40
C TRP A 390 -23.75 20.14 23.52
N LEU A 391 -23.01 21.10 24.05
CA LEU A 391 -21.71 21.54 23.57
C LEU A 391 -20.66 21.39 24.69
N PRO A 392 -19.36 21.33 24.37
CA PRO A 392 -18.33 21.18 25.40
C PRO A 392 -18.39 22.25 26.49
N GLU A 393 -18.79 23.48 26.12
CA GLU A 393 -18.91 24.61 27.04
C GLU A 393 -19.95 24.38 28.16
N ASP A 394 -20.92 23.48 27.95
CA ASP A 394 -21.90 23.09 28.98
C ASP A 394 -21.24 22.32 30.15
N PHE A 395 -20.03 21.80 29.94
CA PHE A 395 -19.28 21.02 30.93
C PHE A 395 -18.09 21.78 31.54
N GLU A 396 -17.75 22.96 31.05
CA GLU A 396 -16.67 23.80 31.60
C GLU A 396 -17.10 24.55 32.88
N GLN A 397 -18.41 24.63 33.16
CA GLN A 397 -18.99 25.41 34.26
C GLN A 397 -19.30 24.62 35.54
N ASN A 398 -18.86 23.36 35.68
CA ASN A 398 -19.12 22.52 36.86
C ASN A 398 -17.89 21.84 37.46
#